data_AF-A0A4S2F1A4-F1
#
_entry.id   AF-A0A4S2F1A4-F1
#
_cell.length_a   1.000
_cell.length_b   1.000
_cell.length_c   1.000
_cell.angle_alpha   90.00
_cell.angle_beta   90.00
_cell.angle_gamma   90.00
#
_symmetry.space_group_name_H-M   'P 1'
#
loop_
_entity.id
_entity.type
_entity.pdbx_description
1 polymer ?
#
loop_
_entity_poly.entity_id
_entity_poly.type
_entity_poly.pdbx_seq_one_letter_code
_entity_poly.pdbx_strand_id
1 'polypeptide(L)'
;MLKGISPLIPPKLLCAMDEMGHGDTLVIADANFPAESVGKNSLVIRCDGHGGAELLRAILALMPLDQYVDNPVTLMAKVPGDTVESPIWDTYAQLVARVDDRGAATIGMVDRFPFYEKASKAYVVVATGERAQYANVILQKGVVYEGEALA
;
A
#
# COMPACT_ATOMS: atom_id res chain seq x y z
N MET A 1 14.71 -2.47 -16.93
CA MET A 1 15.32 -1.83 -15.74
C MET A 1 15.58 -0.37 -16.05
N LEU A 2 15.09 0.54 -15.20
CA LEU A 2 15.24 2.00 -15.33
C LEU A 2 16.12 2.54 -14.22
N LYS A 3 16.78 3.68 -14.44
CA LYS A 3 17.54 4.39 -13.39
C LYS A 3 16.56 5.06 -12.43
N GLY A 4 16.84 5.06 -11.13
CA GLY A 4 15.99 5.69 -10.11
C GLY A 4 14.74 4.88 -9.71
N ILE A 5 14.35 3.86 -10.47
CA ILE A 5 13.15 3.04 -10.22
C ILE A 5 13.54 1.64 -9.76
N SER A 6 12.91 1.17 -8.67
CA SER A 6 13.15 -0.15 -8.11
C SER A 6 12.86 -1.29 -9.12
N PRO A 7 13.72 -2.33 -9.23
CA PRO A 7 13.43 -3.53 -10.02
C PRO A 7 12.18 -4.30 -9.59
N LEU A 8 11.71 -4.08 -8.36
CA LEU A 8 10.53 -4.74 -7.82
C LEU A 8 9.22 -4.21 -8.43
N ILE A 9 9.25 -3.04 -9.09
CA ILE A 9 8.07 -2.46 -9.70
C ILE A 9 7.98 -2.96 -11.16
N PRO A 10 7.03 -3.87 -11.48
CA PRO A 10 6.83 -4.29 -12.86
C PRO A 10 6.27 -3.12 -13.70
N PRO A 11 6.45 -3.13 -15.03
CA PRO A 11 5.98 -2.05 -15.90
C PRO A 11 4.50 -1.70 -15.71
N LYS A 12 3.64 -2.71 -15.49
CA LYS A 12 2.20 -2.51 -15.26
C LYS A 12 1.91 -1.77 -13.94
N LEU A 13 2.70 -2.01 -12.89
CA LEU A 13 2.53 -1.31 -11.62
C LEU A 13 3.03 0.14 -11.72
N LEU A 14 4.13 0.37 -12.43
CA LEU A 14 4.61 1.72 -12.71
C LEU A 14 3.55 2.54 -13.45
N CYS A 15 2.97 1.97 -14.51
CA CYS A 15 1.89 2.59 -15.27
C CYS A 15 0.68 2.91 -14.38
N ALA A 16 0.20 1.94 -13.59
CA ALA A 16 -0.94 2.14 -12.71
C ALA A 16 -0.69 3.26 -11.67
N MET A 17 0.51 3.31 -11.06
CA MET A 17 0.85 4.38 -10.11
C MET A 17 0.93 5.75 -10.76
N ASP A 18 1.34 5.83 -12.03
CA ASP A 18 1.40 7.09 -12.79
C ASP A 18 0.00 7.58 -13.20
N GLU A 19 -0.88 6.65 -13.61
CA GLU A 19 -2.28 6.93 -13.97
C GLU A 19 -3.15 7.36 -12.77
N MET A 20 -2.83 6.88 -11.56
CA MET A 20 -3.56 7.24 -10.34
C MET A 20 -3.56 8.76 -10.10
N GLY A 21 -4.72 9.32 -9.79
CA GLY A 21 -4.87 10.71 -9.35
C GLY A 21 -4.75 10.88 -7.84
N HIS A 22 -4.88 12.13 -7.37
CA HIS A 22 -5.00 12.41 -5.94
C HIS A 22 -6.26 11.76 -5.36
N GLY A 23 -6.10 11.03 -4.26
CA GLY A 23 -7.18 10.33 -3.57
C GLY A 23 -7.42 8.90 -4.07
N ASP A 24 -6.84 8.50 -5.20
CA ASP A 24 -6.87 7.10 -5.63
C ASP A 24 -6.09 6.23 -4.64
N THR A 25 -6.52 4.97 -4.53
CA THR A 25 -5.94 4.03 -3.57
C THR A 25 -5.32 2.81 -4.24
N LEU A 26 -4.24 2.32 -3.63
CA LEU A 26 -3.52 1.11 -3.99
C LEU A 26 -3.54 0.17 -2.78
N VAL A 27 -3.81 -1.12 -3.01
CA VAL A 27 -3.69 -2.16 -1.98
C VAL A 27 -2.43 -2.99 -2.23
N ILE A 28 -1.61 -3.16 -1.20
CA ILE A 28 -0.62 -4.24 -1.13
C ILE A 28 -1.27 -5.37 -0.34
N ALA A 29 -1.57 -6.46 -1.03
CA ALA A 29 -2.29 -7.60 -0.50
C ALA A 29 -1.32 -8.71 -0.08
N ASP A 30 -1.49 -9.24 1.12
CA ASP A 30 -0.76 -10.41 1.61
C ASP A 30 -1.23 -11.70 0.90
N ALA A 31 -0.50 -12.81 1.09
CA ALA A 31 -0.75 -14.08 0.40
C ALA A 31 -2.09 -14.72 0.77
N ASN A 32 -2.73 -14.31 1.87
CA ASN A 32 -4.03 -14.81 2.32
C ASN A 32 -5.18 -13.89 1.91
N PHE A 33 -4.87 -12.68 1.44
CA PHE A 33 -5.88 -11.74 0.99
C PHE A 33 -6.55 -12.21 -0.30
N PRO A 34 -7.88 -12.14 -0.39
CA PRO A 34 -8.62 -12.59 -1.57
C PRO A 34 -8.53 -11.56 -2.71
N ALA A 35 -7.32 -11.31 -3.22
CA ALA A 35 -6.99 -10.21 -4.14
C ALA A 35 -7.83 -10.25 -5.43
N GLU A 36 -8.04 -11.42 -6.02
CA GLU A 36 -8.80 -11.56 -7.27
C GLU A 36 -10.30 -11.29 -7.10
N SER A 37 -10.91 -11.67 -5.97
CA SER A 37 -12.35 -11.47 -5.76
C SER A 37 -12.67 -10.09 -5.21
N VAL A 38 -11.82 -9.54 -4.33
CA VAL A 38 -11.95 -8.16 -3.83
C VAL A 38 -11.61 -7.16 -4.95
N GLY A 39 -10.53 -7.42 -5.69
CA GLY A 39 -10.05 -6.58 -6.78
C GLY A 39 -10.73 -6.86 -8.13
N LYS A 40 -11.88 -7.54 -8.16
CA LYS A 40 -12.58 -7.92 -9.42
C LYS A 40 -12.90 -6.74 -10.36
N ASN A 41 -13.01 -5.54 -9.79
CA ASN A 41 -13.30 -4.29 -10.50
C ASN A 41 -12.08 -3.34 -10.52
N SER A 42 -10.92 -3.82 -10.08
CA SER A 42 -9.67 -3.08 -9.97
C SER A 42 -8.62 -3.70 -10.90
N LEU A 43 -7.49 -3.02 -11.08
CA LEU A 43 -6.33 -3.66 -11.69
C LEU A 43 -5.68 -4.61 -10.68
N VAL A 44 -5.76 -5.92 -10.90
CA VAL A 44 -4.99 -6.89 -10.11
C VAL A 44 -3.62 -7.10 -10.76
N ILE A 45 -2.56 -6.89 -9.98
CA ILE A 45 -1.17 -7.06 -10.42
C ILE A 45 -0.50 -8.11 -9.53
N ARG A 46 0.05 -9.15 -10.17
CA ARG A 46 0.72 -10.27 -9.50
C ARG A 46 2.18 -9.92 -9.21
N CYS A 47 2.57 -10.06 -7.95
CA CYS A 47 3.91 -9.84 -7.40
C CYS A 47 4.22 -10.96 -6.38
N ASP A 48 3.78 -12.18 -6.68
CA ASP A 48 3.79 -13.36 -5.80
C ASP A 48 5.16 -13.73 -5.23
N GLY A 49 6.25 -13.32 -5.88
CA GLY A 49 7.63 -13.57 -5.44
C GLY A 49 8.17 -12.55 -4.44
N HIS A 50 7.38 -11.53 -4.07
CA HIS A 50 7.83 -10.39 -3.27
C HIS A 50 7.15 -10.32 -1.91
N GLY A 51 7.87 -9.79 -0.92
CA GLY A 51 7.32 -9.43 0.39
C GLY A 51 6.62 -8.08 0.38
N GLY A 52 5.73 -7.86 1.36
CA GLY A 52 4.93 -6.63 1.44
C GLY A 52 5.80 -5.40 1.73
N ALA A 53 6.75 -5.53 2.66
CA ALA A 53 7.60 -4.42 3.11
C ALA A 53 8.58 -3.91 2.04
N GLU A 54 9.18 -4.79 1.25
CA GLU A 54 10.09 -4.37 0.18
C GLU A 54 9.36 -3.67 -0.96
N LEU A 55 8.13 -4.12 -1.26
CA LEU A 55 7.29 -3.52 -2.27
C LEU A 55 6.73 -2.19 -1.79
N LEU A 56 6.29 -2.09 -0.54
CA LEU A 56 5.88 -0.83 0.09
C LEU A 56 7.00 0.21 0.00
N ARG A 57 8.23 -0.16 0.36
CA ARG A 57 9.40 0.73 0.23
C ARG A 57 9.60 1.21 -1.21
N ALA A 58 9.44 0.32 -2.20
CA ALA A 58 9.60 0.66 -3.61
C ALA A 58 8.50 1.61 -4.10
N ILE A 59 7.25 1.40 -3.66
CA ILE A 59 6.10 2.25 -4.00
C ILE A 59 6.24 3.64 -3.37
N LEU A 60 6.56 3.72 -2.08
CA LEU A 60 6.72 4.99 -1.35
C LEU A 60 7.88 5.85 -1.87
N ALA A 61 8.84 5.26 -2.58
CA ALA A 61 9.91 6.02 -3.22
C ALA A 61 9.44 6.83 -4.45
N LEU A 62 8.27 6.52 -5.00
CA LEU A 62 7.73 7.16 -6.21
C LEU A 62 6.36 7.82 -5.98
N MET A 63 5.55 7.27 -5.08
CA MET A 63 4.17 7.69 -4.87
C MET A 63 4.04 8.52 -3.58
N PRO A 64 3.64 9.80 -3.66
CA PRO A 64 3.40 10.62 -2.47
C PRO A 64 2.16 10.09 -1.71
N LEU A 65 2.22 10.16 -0.38
CA LEU A 65 1.06 9.88 0.48
C LEU A 65 0.18 11.12 0.59
N ASP A 66 -1.13 10.91 0.71
CA ASP A 66 -2.09 11.99 0.79
C ASP A 66 -1.93 12.86 2.04
N GLN A 67 -1.62 14.14 1.81
CA GLN A 67 -1.38 15.15 2.83
C GLN A 67 -2.68 15.80 3.33
N TYR A 68 -3.82 15.59 2.63
CA TYR A 68 -5.12 16.16 2.96
C TYR A 68 -5.99 15.28 3.85
N VAL A 69 -5.48 14.11 4.23
CA VAL A 69 -6.13 13.20 5.18
C VAL A 69 -5.17 12.84 6.31
N ASP A 70 -5.72 12.59 7.50
CA ASP A 70 -4.92 12.22 8.66
C ASP A 70 -4.26 10.85 8.48
N ASN A 71 -4.97 9.89 7.85
CA ASN A 71 -4.52 8.51 7.71
C ASN A 71 -4.49 8.02 6.25
N PRO A 72 -3.54 8.47 5.41
CA PRO A 72 -3.39 7.98 4.04
C PRO A 72 -2.91 6.53 3.94
N VAL A 73 -2.42 5.95 5.04
CA VAL A 73 -2.03 4.54 5.14
C VAL A 73 -3.05 3.84 6.02
N THR A 74 -3.64 2.75 5.55
CA THR A 74 -4.64 1.98 6.32
C THR A 74 -4.21 0.52 6.45
N LEU A 75 -4.18 0.03 7.68
CA LEU A 75 -3.98 -1.39 8.01
C LEU A 75 -5.31 -2.04 8.44
N MET A 76 -5.36 -3.36 8.32
CA MET A 76 -6.46 -4.15 8.85
C MET A 76 -6.23 -4.43 10.34
N ALA A 77 -7.18 -4.03 11.18
CA ALA A 77 -7.18 -4.37 12.60
C ALA A 77 -7.32 -5.88 12.80
N LYS A 78 -6.72 -6.40 13.88
CA LYS A 78 -6.90 -7.79 14.31
C LYS A 78 -8.36 -8.03 14.66
N VAL A 79 -8.89 -9.18 14.28
CA VAL A 79 -10.22 -9.57 14.75
C VAL A 79 -10.20 -9.73 16.28
N PRO A 80 -11.28 -9.38 16.99
CA PRO A 80 -11.35 -9.52 18.44
C PRO A 80 -11.00 -10.95 18.88
N GLY A 81 -10.04 -11.06 19.81
CA GLY A 81 -9.54 -12.34 20.32
C GLY A 81 -8.34 -12.93 19.58
N ASP A 82 -7.95 -12.37 18.43
CA ASP A 82 -6.72 -12.76 17.75
C ASP A 82 -5.50 -12.10 18.42
N THR A 83 -4.53 -12.92 18.82
CA THR A 83 -3.35 -12.52 19.58
C THR A 83 -2.06 -12.66 18.78
N VAL A 84 -2.13 -12.99 17.48
CA VAL A 84 -0.93 -13.12 16.65
C VAL A 84 -0.11 -11.83 16.67
N GLU A 85 1.21 -11.94 16.74
CA GLU A 85 2.09 -10.78 16.64
C GLU A 85 2.13 -10.24 15.20
N SER A 86 2.28 -8.92 15.05
CA SER A 86 2.32 -8.26 13.73
C SER A 86 3.53 -7.33 13.59
N PRO A 87 4.77 -7.87 13.68
CA PRO A 87 6.00 -7.07 13.60
C PRO A 87 6.16 -6.32 12.26
N ILE A 88 5.43 -6.75 11.23
CA ILE A 88 5.42 -6.06 9.94
C ILE A 88 4.81 -4.65 10.04
N TRP A 89 3.92 -4.40 11.01
CA TRP A 89 3.34 -3.08 11.24
C TRP A 89 4.41 -2.06 11.66
N ASP A 90 5.35 -2.45 12.53
CA ASP A 90 6.48 -1.59 12.91
C ASP A 90 7.39 -1.32 11.72
N THR A 91 7.58 -2.33 10.86
CA THR A 91 8.35 -2.17 9.61
C THR A 91 7.66 -1.16 8.69
N TYR A 92 6.34 -1.24 8.53
CA TYR A 92 5.57 -0.27 7.75
C TYR A 92 5.65 1.14 8.34
N ALA A 93 5.50 1.29 9.65
CA ALA A 93 5.66 2.58 10.33
C ALA A 93 7.04 3.20 10.10
N GLN A 94 8.11 2.41 10.15
CA GLN A 94 9.46 2.87 9.86
C GLN A 94 9.66 3.28 8.40
N LEU A 95 9.03 2.59 7.45
CA LEU A 95 9.11 2.93 6.02
C LEU A 95 8.35 4.23 5.73
N VAL A 96 7.16 4.39 6.30
CA VAL A 96 6.33 5.59 6.16
C VAL A 96 7.03 6.80 6.76
N ALA A 97 7.63 6.67 7.96
CA ALA A 97 8.36 7.76 8.61
C ALA A 97 9.62 8.24 7.86
N ARG A 98 10.06 7.53 6.81
CA ARG A 98 11.15 7.99 5.93
C ARG A 98 10.69 8.91 4.81
N VAL A 99 9.39 8.94 4.52
CA VAL A 99 8.81 9.68 3.39
C VAL A 99 7.71 10.65 3.81
N ASP A 100 7.19 10.53 5.04
CA ASP A 100 6.17 11.41 5.60
C ASP A 100 6.52 11.72 7.07
N ASP A 101 6.73 13.00 7.38
CA ASP A 101 7.15 13.49 8.71
C ASP A 101 6.12 13.19 9.80
N ARG A 102 4.86 12.96 9.44
CA ARG A 102 3.81 12.52 10.39
C ARG A 102 4.05 11.08 10.86
N GLY A 103 4.84 10.30 10.12
CA GLY A 103 5.28 8.97 10.50
C GLY A 103 4.13 8.02 10.84
N ALA A 104 4.22 7.35 11.99
CA ALA A 104 3.19 6.39 12.43
C ALA A 104 1.79 7.02 12.61
N ALA A 105 1.68 8.34 12.78
CA ALA A 105 0.39 9.01 12.90
C ALA A 105 -0.43 8.97 11.59
N THR A 106 0.20 8.69 10.44
CA THR A 106 -0.50 8.50 9.16
C THR A 106 -1.13 7.13 8.98
N ILE A 107 -0.89 6.21 9.92
CA ILE A 107 -1.36 4.83 9.85
C ILE A 107 -2.65 4.70 10.64
N GLY A 108 -3.76 4.60 9.91
CA GLY A 108 -5.05 4.23 10.45
C GLY A 108 -5.24 2.71 10.51
N MET A 109 -6.16 2.27 11.37
CA MET A 109 -6.61 0.88 11.43
C MET A 109 -8.11 0.80 11.28
N VAL A 110 -8.58 -0.17 10.50
CA VAL A 110 -10.01 -0.45 10.34
C VAL A 110 -10.29 -1.93 10.47
N ASP A 111 -11.49 -2.27 10.94
CA ASP A 111 -11.92 -3.66 11.05
C ASP A 111 -11.90 -4.37 9.69
N ARG A 112 -11.83 -5.71 9.73
CA ARG A 112 -11.70 -6.58 8.55
C ARG A 112 -12.70 -6.29 7.44
N PHE A 113 -13.99 -6.13 7.76
CA PHE A 113 -15.01 -5.90 6.74
C PHE A 113 -14.94 -4.49 6.13
N PRO A 114 -14.84 -3.40 6.93
CA PRO A 114 -14.52 -2.07 6.41
C PRO A 114 -13.25 -2.03 5.56
N PHE A 115 -12.21 -2.80 5.92
CA PHE A 115 -11.00 -2.91 5.11
C PHE A 115 -11.30 -3.49 3.73
N TYR A 116 -12.05 -4.60 3.64
CA TYR A 116 -12.43 -5.17 2.34
C TYR A 116 -13.31 -4.23 1.51
N GLU A 117 -14.20 -3.47 2.14
CA GLU A 117 -15.00 -2.47 1.44
C GLU A 117 -14.11 -1.39 0.80
N LYS A 118 -13.15 -0.85 1.57
CA LYS A 118 -12.16 0.12 1.05
C LYS A 118 -11.31 -0.49 -0.06
N ALA A 119 -10.76 -1.68 0.17
CA ALA A 119 -9.91 -2.37 -0.80
C ALA A 119 -10.63 -2.68 -2.12
N SER A 120 -11.93 -2.97 -2.09
CA SER A 120 -12.73 -3.24 -3.30
C SER A 120 -12.94 -2.01 -4.20
N LYS A 121 -12.67 -0.80 -3.68
CA LYS A 121 -12.76 0.48 -4.39
C LYS A 121 -11.39 0.98 -4.85
N ALA A 122 -10.32 0.24 -4.58
CA ALA A 122 -8.98 0.63 -4.97
C ALA A 122 -8.81 0.62 -6.49
N TYR A 123 -7.95 1.51 -6.99
CA TYR A 123 -7.57 1.55 -8.39
C TYR A 123 -6.79 0.28 -8.77
N VAL A 124 -5.88 -0.14 -7.90
CA VAL A 124 -5.00 -1.29 -8.09
C VAL A 124 -4.86 -2.12 -6.82
N VAL A 125 -4.87 -3.44 -6.97
CA VAL A 125 -4.58 -4.43 -5.93
C VAL A 125 -3.34 -5.21 -6.36
N VAL A 126 -2.27 -5.10 -5.58
CA VAL A 126 -1.01 -5.81 -5.82
C VAL A 126 -0.94 -7.05 -4.94
N ALA A 127 -1.10 -8.23 -5.55
CA ALA A 127 -1.05 -9.50 -4.85
C ALA A 127 0.40 -9.94 -4.63
N THR A 128 0.83 -10.01 -3.37
CA THR A 128 2.19 -10.38 -2.99
C THR A 128 2.27 -11.80 -2.44
N GLY A 129 3.50 -12.29 -2.20
CA GLY A 129 3.76 -13.54 -1.50
C GLY A 129 3.91 -13.37 0.02
N GLU A 130 3.57 -12.20 0.57
CA GLU A 130 3.75 -11.89 2.00
C GLU A 130 2.95 -12.85 2.89
N ARG A 131 3.64 -13.52 3.82
CA ARG A 131 3.04 -14.54 4.69
C ARG A 131 2.69 -14.02 6.07
N ALA A 132 3.22 -12.85 6.46
CA ALA A 132 2.84 -12.21 7.71
C ALA A 132 1.32 -11.94 7.72
N GLN A 133 0.65 -12.33 8.81
CA GLN A 133 -0.76 -12.05 8.97
C GLN A 133 -0.98 -10.56 9.24
N TYR A 134 -2.11 -10.04 8.77
CA TYR A 134 -2.45 -8.62 8.84
C TYR A 134 -1.44 -7.71 8.13
N ALA A 135 -0.78 -8.22 7.08
CA ALA A 135 0.19 -7.48 6.31
C ALA A 135 -0.43 -6.63 5.19
N ASN A 136 -1.75 -6.72 5.00
CA ASN A 136 -2.47 -5.88 4.04
C ASN A 136 -2.35 -4.40 4.40
N VAL A 137 -2.01 -3.59 3.40
CA VAL A 137 -1.94 -2.13 3.55
C VAL A 137 -2.59 -1.45 2.34
N ILE A 138 -3.41 -0.44 2.62
CA ILE A 138 -3.96 0.47 1.62
C ILE A 138 -3.18 1.78 1.70
N LEU A 139 -2.79 2.32 0.55
CA LEU A 139 -2.13 3.61 0.40
C LEU A 139 -3.04 4.53 -0.41
N GLN A 140 -3.20 5.78 0.03
CA GLN A 140 -3.91 6.83 -0.69
C GLN A 140 -2.90 7.82 -1.30
N LYS A 141 -2.99 8.04 -2.61
CA LYS A 141 -2.05 8.89 -3.35
C LYS A 141 -2.32 10.37 -3.06
N GLY A 142 -1.26 11.09 -2.73
CA GLY A 142 -1.28 12.53 -2.50
C GLY A 142 -1.08 13.37 -3.75
N VAL A 143 -0.81 14.64 -3.53
CA VAL A 143 -0.52 15.61 -4.58
C VAL A 143 0.98 15.71 -4.80
N VAL A 144 1.39 15.85 -6.05
CA VAL A 144 2.73 16.29 -6.45
C VAL A 144 2.65 17.78 -6.73
N TYR A 145 3.45 18.59 -6.03
CA TYR A 145 3.37 20.05 -6.14
C TYR A 145 4.28 20.61 -7.24
N GLU A 146 3.92 21.77 -7.77
CA GLU A 146 4.79 22.49 -8.69
C GLU A 146 6.11 22.87 -7.98
N GLY A 147 7.24 22.56 -8.62
CA GLY A 147 8.58 22.84 -8.08
C GLY A 147 9.17 21.75 -7.18
N GLU A 148 8.44 20.66 -6.95
CA GLU A 148 8.97 19.47 -6.28
C GLU A 148 9.96 18.73 -7.20
N ALA A 149 11.08 18.26 -6.63
CA ALA A 149 12.05 17.49 -7.39
C ALA A 149 11.46 16.11 -7.71
N LEU A 150 11.22 15.85 -8.99
CA LEU A 150 10.83 14.51 -9.47
C LEU A 150 12.05 13.58 -9.51
N ALA A 151 11.81 12.30 -9.24
CA ALA A 151 12.81 11.24 -9.25
C ALA A 151 13.45 11.00 -10.63
#